data_AF-A0A822AS21-F1
#
_entry.id   AF-A0A822AS21-F1
#
_cell.length_a   1.000
_cell.length_b   1.000
_cell.length_c   1.000
_cell.angle_alpha   90.00
_cell.angle_beta   90.00
_cell.angle_gamma   90.00
#
_symmetry.space_group_name_H-M   'P 1'
#
loop_
_entity.id
_entity.type
_entity.pdbx_description
1 polymer ?
#
loop_
_entity_poly.entity_id
_entity_poly.type
_entity_poly.pdbx_seq_one_letter_code
_entity_poly.pdbx_strand_id
1 'polypeptide(L)'
;MFGTVLNYISLRLLGIHFDDQRIQNAYSFIQREGGAMYAPSWAKFWLCVLGVMPWEGINSLFPELWLLPEWLPVHPSRYWCHCRMVYVPMSYVYAEKIVGETSSLIKELQNELYVDNYENIDFTKHRNTISSLDLYAPQTTLLKILNFFTNAYENLYNRQLRNKASEFLINYIEAEDEQTNYIDIGPVNKFINMLSIWHSKGRQSKQFELHLNRVNDYLWLSEDGMKVQGYNGS
;
A
#
# COMPACT_ATOMS: atom_id res chain seq x y z
N MET A 1 8.69 -12.47 -5.35
CA MET A 1 7.42 -11.99 -5.95
C MET A 1 7.24 -10.48 -5.77
N PHE A 2 7.42 -9.95 -4.55
CA PHE A 2 7.29 -8.54 -4.17
C PHE A 2 7.97 -7.56 -5.15
N GLY A 3 9.29 -7.66 -5.29
CA GLY A 3 10.07 -6.74 -6.12
C GLY A 3 9.71 -6.83 -7.60
N THR A 4 9.55 -8.05 -8.14
CA THR A 4 9.23 -8.24 -9.57
C THR A 4 7.88 -7.63 -9.94
N VAL A 5 6.84 -7.89 -9.15
CA VAL A 5 5.48 -7.37 -9.43
C VAL A 5 5.47 -5.85 -9.39
N LEU A 6 6.03 -5.24 -8.33
CA LEU A 6 5.99 -3.78 -8.19
C LEU A 6 6.86 -3.08 -9.25
N ASN A 7 8.05 -3.60 -9.57
CA ASN A 7 8.88 -2.99 -10.62
C ASN A 7 8.31 -3.21 -12.02
N TYR A 8 7.66 -4.36 -12.29
CA TYR A 8 6.93 -4.60 -13.52
C TYR A 8 5.86 -3.52 -13.72
N ILE A 9 5.02 -3.31 -12.71
CA ILE A 9 3.97 -2.28 -12.72
C ILE A 9 4.58 -0.89 -12.90
N SER A 10 5.64 -0.54 -12.17
CA SER A 10 6.31 0.76 -12.30
C SER A 10 6.80 1.00 -13.74
N LEU A 11 7.40 0.01 -14.40
CA LEU A 11 7.84 0.14 -15.78
C LEU A 11 6.67 0.30 -16.76
N ARG A 12 5.57 -0.44 -16.56
CA ARG A 12 4.35 -0.30 -17.36
C ARG A 12 3.73 1.10 -17.19
N LEU A 13 3.68 1.62 -15.96
CA LEU A 13 3.22 2.99 -15.66
C LEU A 13 4.12 4.07 -16.25
N LEU A 14 5.43 3.81 -16.38
CA LEU A 14 6.39 4.68 -17.05
C LEU A 14 6.34 4.58 -18.59
N GLY A 15 5.42 3.78 -19.14
CA GLY A 15 5.17 3.70 -20.59
C GLY A 15 5.95 2.62 -21.33
N ILE A 16 6.62 1.69 -20.64
CA ILE A 16 7.28 0.55 -21.31
C ILE A 16 6.20 -0.43 -21.79
N HIS A 17 6.23 -0.79 -23.08
CA HIS A 17 5.23 -1.66 -23.70
C HIS A 17 5.37 -3.13 -23.28
N PHE A 18 4.27 -3.89 -23.35
CA PHE A 18 4.24 -5.31 -23.01
C PHE A 18 5.31 -6.11 -23.78
N ASP A 19 5.48 -5.82 -25.07
CA ASP A 19 6.40 -6.53 -25.97
C ASP A 19 7.89 -6.30 -25.68
N ASP A 20 8.25 -5.40 -24.75
CA ASP A 20 9.64 -5.22 -24.35
C ASP A 20 10.19 -6.51 -23.71
N GLN A 21 11.36 -6.97 -24.16
CA GLN A 21 11.95 -8.22 -23.70
C GLN A 21 12.10 -8.30 -22.17
N ARG A 22 12.39 -7.18 -21.50
CA ARG A 22 12.52 -7.13 -20.03
C ARG A 22 11.19 -7.32 -19.35
N ILE A 23 10.13 -6.74 -19.91
CA ILE A 23 8.74 -6.92 -19.46
C ILE A 23 8.30 -8.37 -19.67
N GLN A 24 8.55 -8.96 -20.85
CA GLN A 24 8.25 -10.36 -21.13
C GLN A 24 8.96 -11.33 -20.17
N ASN A 25 10.22 -11.06 -19.83
CA ASN A 25 10.97 -11.85 -18.85
C ASN A 25 10.36 -11.76 -17.44
N ALA A 26 10.01 -10.56 -17.01
CA ALA A 26 9.38 -10.32 -15.72
C ALA A 26 7.96 -10.92 -15.66
N TYR A 27 7.16 -10.76 -16.71
CA TYR A 27 5.86 -11.40 -16.88
C TYR A 27 5.97 -12.92 -16.77
N SER A 28 6.91 -13.53 -17.51
CA SER A 28 7.14 -14.98 -17.47
C SER A 28 7.50 -15.48 -16.08
N PHE A 29 8.30 -14.71 -15.33
CA PHE A 29 8.58 -14.99 -13.92
C PHE A 29 7.31 -14.89 -13.07
N ILE A 30 6.56 -13.79 -13.17
CA ILE A 30 5.32 -13.57 -12.39
C ILE A 30 4.35 -14.73 -12.60
N GLN A 31 4.10 -15.11 -13.85
CA GLN A 31 3.21 -16.19 -14.21
C GLN A 31 3.69 -17.55 -13.68
N ARG A 32 4.99 -17.87 -13.83
CA ARG A 32 5.57 -19.12 -13.31
C ARG A 32 5.46 -19.24 -11.79
N GLU A 33 5.64 -18.14 -11.07
CA GLU A 33 5.62 -18.11 -9.61
C GLU A 33 4.20 -17.95 -9.02
N GLY A 34 3.15 -18.11 -9.82
CA GLY A 34 1.74 -18.12 -9.37
C GLY A 34 1.02 -16.77 -9.45
N GLY A 35 1.63 -15.76 -10.05
CA GLY A 35 1.05 -14.44 -10.26
C GLY A 35 1.08 -13.53 -9.02
N ALA A 36 0.54 -12.33 -9.18
CA ALA A 36 0.50 -11.30 -8.14
C ALA A 36 -0.35 -11.67 -6.92
N MET A 37 -1.14 -12.76 -6.97
CA MET A 37 -1.82 -13.33 -5.79
C MET A 37 -0.85 -13.73 -4.68
N TYR A 38 0.39 -14.09 -5.04
CA TYR A 38 1.44 -14.49 -4.10
C TYR A 38 2.31 -13.32 -3.62
N ALA A 39 2.00 -12.09 -4.03
CA ALA A 39 2.70 -10.91 -3.54
C ALA A 39 2.42 -10.69 -2.03
N PRO A 40 3.42 -10.24 -1.24
CA PRO A 40 3.22 -9.91 0.18
C PRO A 40 2.21 -8.77 0.40
N SER A 41 1.76 -8.61 1.65
CA SER A 41 0.70 -7.67 2.03
C SER A 41 0.95 -6.22 1.59
N TRP A 42 2.18 -5.73 1.68
CA TRP A 42 2.52 -4.37 1.23
C TRP A 42 2.44 -4.20 -0.29
N ALA A 43 2.76 -5.22 -1.08
CA ALA A 43 2.52 -5.15 -2.52
C ALA A 43 1.03 -5.17 -2.79
N LYS A 44 0.29 -6.08 -2.15
CA LYS A 44 -1.17 -6.15 -2.31
C LYS A 44 -1.87 -4.84 -1.96
N PHE A 45 -1.40 -4.13 -0.93
CA PHE A 45 -1.86 -2.77 -0.63
C PHE A 45 -1.71 -1.84 -1.85
N TRP A 46 -0.53 -1.78 -2.46
CA TRP A 46 -0.31 -0.96 -3.67
C TRP A 46 -1.11 -1.44 -4.88
N LEU A 47 -1.31 -2.76 -5.04
CA LEU A 47 -2.20 -3.31 -6.07
C LEU A 47 -3.65 -2.84 -5.87
N CYS A 48 -4.10 -2.75 -4.62
CA CYS A 48 -5.44 -2.24 -4.28
C CYS A 48 -5.55 -0.74 -4.58
N VAL A 49 -4.56 0.05 -4.13
CA VAL A 49 -4.50 1.49 -4.43
C VAL A 49 -4.50 1.76 -5.93
N LEU A 50 -3.78 0.95 -6.72
CA LEU A 50 -3.71 1.11 -8.17
C LEU A 50 -5.00 0.67 -8.89
N GLY A 51 -5.83 -0.18 -8.27
CA GLY A 51 -7.06 -0.73 -8.86
C GLY A 51 -6.86 -2.01 -9.68
N VAL A 52 -5.70 -2.66 -9.55
CA VAL A 52 -5.46 -3.98 -10.18
C VAL A 52 -5.80 -5.14 -9.23
N MET A 53 -6.14 -4.86 -7.98
CA MET A 53 -6.66 -5.82 -7.00
C MET A 53 -7.81 -5.17 -6.22
N PRO A 54 -8.90 -5.87 -5.88
CA PRO A 54 -9.91 -5.34 -4.96
C PRO A 54 -9.43 -5.35 -3.50
N TRP A 55 -9.88 -4.40 -2.70
CA TRP A 55 -9.47 -4.26 -1.28
C TRP A 55 -9.77 -5.49 -0.42
N GLU A 56 -10.75 -6.31 -0.83
CA GLU A 56 -11.09 -7.57 -0.19
C GLU A 56 -9.99 -8.63 -0.30
N GLY A 57 -9.00 -8.42 -1.18
CA GLY A 57 -7.84 -9.27 -1.39
C GLY A 57 -6.75 -9.20 -0.32
N ILE A 58 -6.89 -8.29 0.66
CA ILE A 58 -5.96 -8.17 1.79
C ILE A 58 -6.67 -8.35 3.14
N ASN A 59 -5.89 -8.64 4.19
CA ASN A 59 -6.40 -8.58 5.55
C ASN A 59 -6.70 -7.12 5.93
N SER A 60 -7.75 -6.91 6.74
CA SER A 60 -8.12 -5.59 7.22
C SER A 60 -6.96 -4.92 7.95
N LEU A 61 -6.69 -3.66 7.59
CA LEU A 61 -5.73 -2.80 8.29
C LEU A 61 -6.32 -2.14 9.55
N PHE A 62 -7.55 -2.54 9.91
CA PHE A 62 -8.29 -2.19 11.12
C PHE A 62 -8.10 -0.73 11.60
N PRO A 63 -8.63 0.26 10.85
CA PRO A 63 -8.46 1.69 11.15
C PRO A 63 -8.88 2.07 12.58
N GLU A 64 -9.91 1.43 13.12
CA GLU A 64 -10.42 1.69 14.46
C GLU A 64 -9.43 1.33 15.58
N LEU A 65 -8.35 0.60 15.28
CA LEU A 65 -7.26 0.30 16.22
C LEU A 65 -6.66 1.59 16.82
N TRP A 66 -6.67 2.68 16.06
CA TRP A 66 -6.13 3.99 16.45
C TRP A 66 -7.04 4.77 17.42
N LEU A 67 -8.29 4.34 17.59
CA LEU A 67 -9.22 4.94 18.56
C LEU A 67 -9.23 4.21 19.91
N LEU A 68 -8.48 3.11 20.03
CA LEU A 68 -8.42 2.35 21.27
C LEU A 68 -7.76 3.16 22.40
N PRO A 69 -8.11 2.91 23.67
CA PRO A 69 -7.41 3.53 24.78
C PRO A 69 -5.90 3.26 24.76
N GLU A 70 -5.12 4.33 24.95
CA GLU A 70 -3.65 4.26 24.90
C GLU A 70 -3.03 3.36 25.95
N TRP A 71 -3.72 2.86 26.96
CA TRP A 71 -3.15 1.91 27.94
C TRP A 71 -3.15 0.46 27.45
N LEU A 72 -3.86 0.15 26.35
CA LEU A 72 -3.93 -1.21 25.83
C LEU A 72 -2.59 -1.65 25.20
N PRO A 73 -2.14 -2.91 25.44
CA PRO A 73 -0.85 -3.39 24.92
C PRO A 73 -0.73 -3.36 23.40
N VAL A 74 -1.85 -3.51 22.70
CA VAL A 74 -1.93 -3.52 21.23
C VAL A 74 -2.05 -2.13 20.61
N HIS A 75 -2.13 -1.07 21.41
CA HIS A 75 -2.31 0.29 20.90
C HIS A 75 -1.10 0.73 20.04
N PRO A 76 -1.31 1.32 18.83
CA PRO A 76 -0.23 1.65 17.90
C PRO A 76 0.85 2.59 18.45
N SER A 77 0.58 3.39 19.48
CA SER A 77 1.58 4.25 20.12
C SER A 77 2.77 3.49 20.71
N ARG A 78 2.61 2.19 21.01
CA ARG A 78 3.69 1.30 21.48
C ARG A 78 4.51 0.67 20.37
N TYR A 79 4.09 0.78 19.12
CA TYR A 79 4.79 0.15 18.00
C TYR A 79 6.02 0.98 17.65
N TRP A 80 7.01 0.30 17.07
CA TRP A 80 8.19 0.96 16.51
C TRP A 80 7.76 2.08 15.54
N CYS A 81 8.47 3.22 15.59
CA CYS A 81 8.08 4.42 14.85
C CYS A 81 7.88 4.17 13.36
N HIS A 82 8.82 3.52 12.67
CA HIS A 82 8.66 3.21 11.25
C HIS A 82 7.45 2.33 10.96
N CYS A 83 7.17 1.36 11.82
CA CYS A 83 5.98 0.51 11.67
C CYS A 83 4.72 1.36 11.77
N ARG A 84 4.55 2.10 12.87
CA ARG A 84 3.32 2.88 13.07
C ARG A 84 3.16 3.99 12.02
N MET A 85 4.24 4.68 11.65
CA MET A 85 4.20 5.77 10.68
C MET A 85 3.87 5.30 9.25
N VAL A 86 4.17 4.04 8.90
CA VAL A 86 3.69 3.46 7.64
C VAL A 86 2.23 3.02 7.77
N TYR A 87 1.84 2.39 8.88
CA TYR A 87 0.48 1.89 9.05
C TYR A 87 -0.57 2.99 9.30
N VAL A 88 -0.23 4.18 9.81
CA VAL A 88 -1.16 5.33 9.89
C VAL A 88 -1.78 5.64 8.50
N PRO A 89 -1.00 6.06 7.50
CA PRO A 89 -1.56 6.44 6.21
C PRO A 89 -2.08 5.22 5.42
N MET A 90 -1.50 4.01 5.61
CA MET A 90 -2.10 2.81 5.03
C MET A 90 -3.50 2.53 5.59
N SER A 91 -3.71 2.67 6.91
CA SER A 91 -5.03 2.52 7.53
C SER A 91 -6.01 3.58 7.02
N TYR A 92 -5.58 4.83 6.80
CA TYR A 92 -6.43 5.88 6.21
C TYR A 92 -6.87 5.50 4.78
N VAL A 93 -5.90 5.18 3.93
CA VAL A 93 -6.12 4.77 2.53
C VAL A 93 -7.07 3.56 2.46
N TYR A 94 -6.91 2.60 3.37
CA TYR A 94 -7.77 1.43 3.48
C TYR A 94 -9.17 1.75 4.03
N ALA A 95 -9.27 2.68 4.97
CA ALA A 95 -10.53 3.13 5.55
C ALA A 95 -11.44 3.76 4.49
N GLU A 96 -10.85 4.63 3.67
CA GLU A 96 -11.48 5.35 2.58
C GLU A 96 -11.60 4.51 1.29
N LYS A 97 -10.98 3.31 1.25
CA LYS A 97 -10.93 2.42 0.08
C LYS A 97 -10.44 3.17 -1.17
N ILE A 98 -9.38 3.96 -1.04
CA ILE A 98 -8.85 4.77 -2.15
C ILE A 98 -8.39 3.85 -3.28
N VAL A 99 -8.86 4.10 -4.49
CA VAL A 99 -8.47 3.37 -5.71
C VAL A 99 -8.23 4.37 -6.83
N GLY A 100 -7.19 4.15 -7.63
CA GLY A 100 -6.89 4.92 -8.83
C GLY A 100 -7.95 4.76 -9.92
N GLU A 101 -7.96 5.68 -10.88
CA GLU A 101 -8.91 5.64 -11.99
C GLU A 101 -8.66 4.43 -12.91
N THR A 102 -9.75 3.74 -13.27
CA THR A 102 -9.69 2.63 -14.23
C THR A 102 -9.32 3.15 -15.62
N SER A 103 -8.15 2.77 -16.12
CA SER A 103 -7.67 3.07 -17.47
C SER A 103 -7.50 1.80 -18.31
N SER A 104 -7.20 1.95 -19.61
CA SER A 104 -6.84 0.82 -20.47
C SER A 104 -5.64 0.05 -19.93
N LEU A 105 -4.62 0.78 -19.46
CA LEU A 105 -3.43 0.19 -18.85
C LEU A 105 -3.75 -0.60 -17.57
N ILE A 106 -4.67 -0.10 -16.72
CA ILE A 106 -5.09 -0.86 -15.53
C ILE A 106 -5.76 -2.18 -15.92
N LYS A 107 -6.61 -2.19 -16.97
CA LYS A 107 -7.22 -3.41 -17.49
C LYS A 107 -6.20 -4.37 -18.11
N GLU A 108 -5.19 -3.85 -18.80
CA GLU A 108 -4.06 -4.65 -19.29
C GLU A 108 -3.33 -5.31 -18.11
N LEU A 109 -2.96 -4.53 -17.09
CA LEU A 109 -2.28 -5.04 -15.89
C LEU A 109 -3.11 -6.11 -15.15
N GLN A 110 -4.44 -5.95 -15.07
CA GLN A 110 -5.33 -6.99 -14.50
C GLN A 110 -5.24 -8.32 -15.28
N ASN A 111 -4.97 -8.31 -16.58
CA ASN A 111 -4.77 -9.53 -17.35
C ASN A 111 -3.31 -10.03 -17.32
N GLU A 112 -2.34 -9.14 -17.13
CA GLU A 112 -0.91 -9.48 -17.12
C GLU A 112 -0.43 -10.06 -15.78
N LEU A 113 -1.02 -9.62 -14.66
CA LEU A 113 -0.49 -9.89 -13.32
C LEU A 113 -0.96 -11.21 -12.70
N TYR A 114 -2.05 -11.79 -13.19
CA TYR A 114 -2.66 -12.98 -12.61
C TYR A 114 -2.60 -14.16 -13.58
N VAL A 115 -2.52 -15.38 -13.03
CA VAL A 115 -2.50 -16.62 -13.82
C VAL A 115 -3.91 -17.00 -14.26
N ASP A 116 -4.85 -16.88 -13.33
CA ASP A 116 -6.27 -17.10 -13.59
C ASP A 116 -6.90 -15.85 -14.23
N ASN A 117 -8.03 -16.05 -14.94
CA ASN A 117 -8.81 -14.92 -15.44
C ASN A 117 -9.26 -14.03 -14.28
N TYR A 118 -8.87 -12.76 -14.31
CA TYR A 118 -9.12 -11.75 -13.27
C TYR A 118 -10.55 -11.74 -12.75
N GLU A 119 -11.55 -11.83 -13.64
CA GLU A 119 -12.97 -11.77 -13.29
C GLU A 119 -13.45 -12.95 -12.43
N ASN A 120 -12.73 -14.08 -12.50
CA ASN A 120 -13.07 -15.32 -11.79
C ASN A 120 -12.30 -15.51 -10.49
N ILE A 121 -11.37 -14.60 -10.15
CA ILE A 121 -10.53 -14.72 -8.96
C ILE A 121 -11.34 -14.36 -7.71
N ASP A 122 -11.41 -15.30 -6.76
CA ASP A 122 -11.90 -15.02 -5.42
C ASP A 122 -10.76 -14.48 -4.54
N PHE A 123 -10.52 -13.16 -4.64
CA PHE A 123 -9.45 -12.48 -3.91
C PHE A 123 -9.50 -12.70 -2.39
N THR A 124 -10.70 -12.94 -1.82
CA THR A 124 -10.86 -13.12 -0.36
C THR A 124 -10.13 -14.37 0.16
N LYS A 125 -10.00 -15.41 -0.68
CA LYS A 125 -9.28 -16.64 -0.33
C LYS A 125 -7.76 -16.46 -0.30
N HIS A 126 -7.26 -15.37 -0.88
CA HIS A 126 -5.84 -15.14 -1.07
C HIS A 126 -5.25 -14.07 -0.16
N ARG A 127 -5.98 -13.60 0.86
CA ARG A 127 -5.46 -12.64 1.87
C ARG A 127 -4.16 -13.10 2.52
N ASN A 128 -4.01 -14.42 2.70
CA ASN A 128 -2.85 -15.05 3.33
C ASN A 128 -1.95 -15.82 2.35
N THR A 129 -2.22 -15.75 1.05
CA THR A 129 -1.37 -16.35 0.01
C THR A 129 -0.13 -15.48 -0.18
N ILE A 130 1.05 -16.01 0.13
CA ILE A 130 2.34 -15.33 0.00
C ILE A 130 3.34 -16.34 -0.57
N SER A 131 4.15 -15.92 -1.54
CA SER A 131 5.23 -16.74 -2.08
C SER A 131 6.21 -17.14 -0.98
N SER A 132 6.62 -18.40 -0.96
CA SER A 132 7.68 -18.87 -0.05
C SER A 132 9.01 -18.16 -0.28
N LEU A 133 9.26 -17.65 -1.50
CA LEU A 133 10.46 -16.89 -1.85
C LEU A 133 10.56 -15.56 -1.09
N ASP A 134 9.43 -14.98 -0.68
CA ASP A 134 9.38 -13.70 0.03
C ASP A 134 9.02 -13.85 1.52
N LEU A 135 8.77 -15.07 2.00
CA LEU A 135 8.25 -15.30 3.35
C LEU A 135 9.38 -15.38 4.39
N TYR A 136 9.93 -14.23 4.76
CA TYR A 136 10.93 -14.16 5.84
C TYR A 136 10.33 -14.41 7.23
N ALA A 137 9.17 -13.80 7.52
CA ALA A 137 8.48 -13.90 8.81
C ALA A 137 7.07 -14.49 8.61
N PRO A 138 6.87 -15.79 8.88
CA PRO A 138 5.56 -16.41 8.81
C PRO A 138 4.57 -15.79 9.80
N GLN A 139 3.31 -15.66 9.41
CA GLN A 139 2.25 -15.21 10.31
C GLN A 139 2.08 -16.18 11.48
N THR A 140 2.12 -15.66 12.70
CA THR A 140 1.85 -16.43 13.92
C THR A 140 0.38 -16.87 13.99
N THR A 141 0.09 -17.93 14.74
CA THR A 141 -1.29 -18.38 14.97
C THR A 141 -2.15 -17.28 15.59
N LEU A 142 -1.58 -16.50 16.52
CA LEU A 142 -2.27 -15.37 17.13
C LEU A 142 -2.66 -14.31 16.08
N LEU A 143 -1.75 -13.95 15.17
CA LEU A 143 -2.05 -12.98 14.12
C LEU A 143 -3.13 -13.50 13.16
N LYS A 144 -3.13 -14.80 12.83
CA LYS A 144 -4.18 -15.40 12.00
C LYS A 144 -5.55 -15.32 12.66
N ILE A 145 -5.62 -15.57 13.96
CA ILE A 145 -6.86 -15.44 14.75
C ILE A 145 -7.32 -13.98 14.77
N LEU A 146 -6.42 -13.03 15.04
CA LEU A 146 -6.75 -11.61 15.03
C LEU A 146 -7.26 -11.17 13.65
N ASN A 147 -6.58 -11.58 12.57
CA ASN A 147 -6.99 -11.30 11.19
C ASN A 147 -8.38 -11.90 10.88
N PHE A 148 -8.70 -13.09 11.38
CA PHE A 148 -10.04 -13.66 11.22
C PHE A 148 -11.12 -12.74 11.81
N PHE A 149 -10.91 -12.25 13.04
CA PHE A 149 -11.85 -11.34 13.70
C PHE A 149 -11.91 -9.96 13.06
N THR A 150 -10.76 -9.35 12.70
CA THR A 150 -10.75 -8.03 12.06
C THR A 150 -11.34 -8.07 10.65
N ASN A 151 -11.15 -9.16 9.90
CA ASN A 151 -11.81 -9.36 8.61
C ASN A 151 -13.32 -9.58 8.75
N ALA A 152 -13.76 -10.31 9.79
CA ALA A 152 -15.18 -10.47 10.07
C ALA A 152 -15.83 -9.14 10.47
N TYR A 153 -15.14 -8.35 11.30
CA TYR A 153 -15.55 -6.99 11.64
C TYR A 153 -15.61 -6.08 10.40
N GLU A 154 -14.62 -6.16 9.50
CA GLU A 154 -14.60 -5.36 8.27
C GLU A 154 -15.82 -5.58 7.39
N ASN A 155 -16.43 -6.77 7.38
CA ASN A 155 -17.67 -6.99 6.62
C ASN A 155 -18.88 -6.26 7.22
N LEU A 156 -18.79 -5.85 8.49
CA LEU A 156 -19.90 -5.29 9.29
C LEU A 156 -19.47 -4.02 10.05
N TYR A 157 -18.45 -3.31 9.57
CA TYR A 157 -17.83 -2.24 10.34
C TYR A 157 -18.83 -1.13 10.68
N ASN A 158 -18.62 -0.48 11.83
CA ASN A 158 -19.46 0.63 12.24
C ASN A 158 -19.01 1.90 11.50
N ARG A 159 -19.87 2.45 10.62
CA ARG A 159 -19.56 3.66 9.84
C ARG A 159 -19.20 4.88 10.69
N GLN A 160 -19.83 5.07 11.85
CA GLN A 160 -19.51 6.21 12.72
C GLN A 160 -18.12 6.05 13.34
N LEU A 161 -17.74 4.83 13.73
CA LEU A 161 -16.38 4.56 14.21
C LEU A 161 -15.35 4.68 13.08
N ARG A 162 -15.66 4.19 11.89
CA ARG A 162 -14.80 4.33 10.70
C ARG A 162 -14.54 5.80 10.35
N ASN A 163 -15.58 6.63 10.38
CA ASN A 163 -15.43 8.07 10.11
C ASN A 163 -14.56 8.75 11.18
N LYS A 164 -14.77 8.43 12.47
CA LYS A 164 -13.92 8.95 13.57
C LYS A 164 -12.47 8.49 13.43
N ALA A 165 -12.26 7.23 13.03
CA ALA A 165 -10.92 6.70 12.82
C ALA A 165 -10.24 7.41 11.65
N SER A 166 -10.96 7.63 10.55
CA SER A 166 -10.43 8.30 9.37
C SER A 166 -10.11 9.78 9.63
N GLU A 167 -10.94 10.49 10.42
CA GLU A 167 -10.66 11.84 10.88
C GLU A 167 -9.43 11.89 11.80
N PHE A 168 -9.31 10.97 12.75
CA PHE A 168 -8.12 10.86 13.59
C PHE A 168 -6.86 10.61 12.74
N LEU A 169 -6.93 9.68 11.79
CA LEU A 169 -5.82 9.30 10.94
C LEU A 169 -5.34 10.46 10.06
N ILE A 170 -6.25 11.17 9.40
CA ILE A 170 -5.84 12.32 8.56
C ILE A 170 -5.26 13.46 9.41
N ASN A 171 -5.81 13.72 10.59
CA ASN A 171 -5.23 14.70 11.51
C ASN A 171 -3.83 14.30 12.00
N TYR A 172 -3.59 13.00 12.22
CA TYR A 172 -2.26 12.49 12.58
C TYR A 172 -1.26 12.67 11.42
N ILE A 173 -1.69 12.37 10.19
CA ILE A 173 -0.89 12.58 8.97
C ILE A 173 -0.52 14.05 8.82
N GLU A 174 -1.50 14.96 8.93
CA GLU A 174 -1.24 16.41 8.86
C GLU A 174 -0.24 16.87 9.95
N ALA A 175 -0.34 16.33 11.17
CA ALA A 175 0.61 16.64 12.24
C ALA A 175 2.03 16.13 11.96
N GLU A 176 2.20 14.95 11.35
CA GLU A 176 3.52 14.47 10.90
C GLU A 176 4.07 15.37 9.78
N ASP A 177 3.24 15.67 8.78
CA ASP A 177 3.61 16.47 7.62
C ASP A 177 4.11 17.86 8.08
N GLU A 178 3.38 18.51 8.99
CA GLU A 178 3.78 19.82 9.54
C GLU A 178 5.09 19.74 10.35
N GLN A 179 5.24 18.71 11.20
CA GLN A 179 6.41 18.55 12.06
C GLN A 179 7.70 18.23 11.29
N THR A 180 7.57 17.53 10.15
CA THR A 180 8.70 17.10 9.33
C THR A 180 8.93 17.97 8.10
N ASN A 181 8.13 19.02 7.94
CA ASN A 181 8.12 19.86 6.74
C ASN A 181 7.91 19.02 5.45
N TYR A 182 6.95 18.10 5.53
CA TYR A 182 6.45 17.24 4.45
C TYR A 182 7.48 16.24 3.90
N ILE A 183 8.57 16.01 4.64
CA ILE A 183 9.58 14.99 4.32
C ILE A 183 9.17 13.64 4.88
N ASP A 184 8.56 13.62 6.07
CA ASP A 184 8.21 12.43 6.83
C ASP A 184 9.42 11.58 7.28
N ILE A 185 9.18 10.48 8.00
CA ILE A 185 10.28 9.65 8.55
C ILE A 185 11.01 8.83 7.47
N GLY A 186 10.41 8.59 6.31
CA GLY A 186 11.01 7.80 5.23
C GLY A 186 10.14 7.78 3.95
N PRO A 187 10.66 7.22 2.85
CA PRO A 187 9.99 7.31 1.54
C PRO A 187 8.64 6.60 1.55
N VAL A 188 8.53 5.48 2.27
CA VAL A 188 7.32 4.65 2.27
C VAL A 188 6.15 5.44 2.85
N ASN A 189 6.29 5.98 4.06
CA ASN A 189 5.19 6.75 4.62
C ASN A 189 5.03 8.10 3.93
N LYS A 190 6.13 8.74 3.48
CA LYS A 190 6.05 9.98 2.69
C LYS A 190 5.10 9.90 1.51
N PHE A 191 5.23 8.87 0.68
CA PHE A 191 4.38 8.76 -0.51
C PHE A 191 2.93 8.39 -0.18
N ILE A 192 2.68 7.70 0.94
CA ILE A 192 1.31 7.36 1.37
C ILE A 192 0.65 8.53 2.12
N ASN A 193 1.41 9.35 2.87
CA ASN A 193 0.94 10.63 3.43
C ASN A 193 0.55 11.58 2.29
N MET A 194 1.42 11.76 1.30
CA MET A 194 1.14 12.56 0.11
C MET A 194 -0.14 12.11 -0.61
N LEU A 195 -0.35 10.79 -0.77
CA LEU A 195 -1.58 10.23 -1.33
C LEU A 195 -2.81 10.54 -0.46
N SER A 196 -2.68 10.40 0.86
CA SER A 196 -3.74 10.69 1.83
C SER A 196 -4.16 12.16 1.78
N ILE A 197 -3.20 13.08 1.70
CA ILE A 197 -3.44 14.52 1.57
C ILE A 197 -4.06 14.87 0.21
N TRP A 198 -3.57 14.27 -0.88
CA TRP A 198 -4.18 14.42 -2.20
C TRP A 198 -5.67 14.04 -2.19
N HIS A 199 -6.00 12.91 -1.57
CA HIS A 199 -7.38 12.43 -1.45
C HIS A 199 -8.23 13.33 -0.57
N SER A 200 -7.73 13.70 0.63
CA SER A 200 -8.49 14.47 1.62
C SER A 200 -8.70 15.93 1.24
N LYS A 201 -7.65 16.59 0.73
CA LYS A 201 -7.63 18.05 0.51
C LYS A 201 -7.70 18.43 -0.97
N GLY A 202 -7.47 17.48 -1.87
CA GLY A 202 -7.48 17.68 -3.31
C GLY A 202 -6.15 18.13 -3.90
N ARG A 203 -6.01 17.92 -5.21
CA ARG A 203 -4.80 18.22 -6.01
C ARG A 203 -4.34 19.68 -5.97
N GLN A 204 -5.26 20.62 -5.72
CA GLN A 204 -4.96 22.05 -5.69
C GLN A 204 -4.66 22.58 -4.27
N SER A 205 -4.65 21.72 -3.26
CA SER A 205 -4.38 22.12 -1.88
C SER A 205 -2.92 22.53 -1.67
N LYS A 206 -2.70 23.46 -0.73
CA LYS A 206 -1.35 23.90 -0.38
C LYS A 206 -0.53 22.75 0.22
N GLN A 207 -1.16 21.91 1.03
CA GLN A 207 -0.55 20.75 1.66
C GLN A 207 -0.03 19.76 0.60
N PHE A 208 -0.82 19.47 -0.44
CA PHE A 208 -0.37 18.60 -1.52
C PHE A 208 0.80 19.23 -2.31
N GLU A 209 0.76 20.54 -2.57
CA GLU A 209 1.88 21.25 -3.20
C GLU A 209 3.17 21.15 -2.37
N LEU A 210 3.09 21.29 -1.04
CA LEU A 210 4.23 21.14 -0.13
C LEU A 210 4.81 19.72 -0.18
N HIS A 211 3.95 18.69 -0.25
CA HIS A 211 4.38 17.31 -0.47
C HIS A 211 5.11 17.10 -1.81
N LEU A 212 4.62 17.73 -2.89
CA LEU A 212 5.24 17.65 -4.22
C LEU A 212 6.64 18.26 -4.22
N ASN A 213 6.84 19.37 -3.51
CA ASN A 213 8.15 20.02 -3.37
C ASN A 213 9.19 19.12 -2.68
N ARG A 214 8.76 18.08 -1.95
CA ARG A 214 9.60 17.13 -1.22
C ARG A 214 9.86 15.81 -1.93
N VAL A 215 9.31 15.61 -3.14
CA VAL A 215 9.53 14.36 -3.90
C VAL A 215 11.00 14.20 -4.28
N ASN A 216 11.65 15.30 -4.69
CA ASN A 216 13.04 15.27 -5.14
C ASN A 216 14.05 14.98 -4.02
N ASP A 217 13.70 15.28 -2.76
CA ASP A 217 14.54 14.95 -1.59
C ASP A 217 14.78 13.43 -1.46
N TYR A 218 13.93 12.60 -2.08
CA TYR A 218 14.06 11.14 -2.10
C TYR A 218 14.64 10.59 -3.41
N LEU A 219 14.87 11.41 -4.44
CA LEU A 219 15.38 10.95 -5.73
C LEU A 219 16.88 11.16 -5.85
N TRP A 220 17.61 10.09 -6.13
CA TRP A 220 19.06 10.10 -6.29
C TRP A 220 19.48 9.54 -7.64
N LEU A 221 20.40 10.22 -8.34
CA LEU A 221 21.00 9.75 -9.57
C LEU A 221 22.35 9.09 -9.28
N SER A 222 22.44 7.78 -9.49
CA SER A 222 23.68 7.00 -9.41
C SER A 222 24.09 6.43 -10.77
N GLU A 223 25.18 5.67 -10.82
CA GLU A 223 25.77 5.10 -12.04
C GLU A 223 24.81 4.17 -12.82
N ASP A 224 23.82 3.59 -12.14
CA ASP A 224 22.79 2.69 -12.67
C ASP A 224 21.45 3.40 -12.92
N GLY A 225 21.39 4.73 -12.77
CA GLY A 225 20.20 5.55 -13.01
C GLY A 225 19.60 6.17 -11.75
N MET A 226 18.37 6.67 -11.88
CA MET A 226 17.67 7.34 -10.79
C MET A 226 16.94 6.33 -9.89
N LYS A 227 17.08 6.48 -8.57
CA LYS A 227 16.46 5.62 -7.54
C LYS A 227 15.84 6.42 -6.41
N VAL A 228 14.91 5.78 -5.71
CA VAL A 228 14.34 6.31 -4.46
C VAL A 228 15.23 5.91 -3.29
N GLN A 229 15.69 6.89 -2.53
CA GLN A 229 16.53 6.71 -1.35
C GLN A 229 15.74 6.13 -0.17
N GLY A 230 16.40 5.35 0.70
CA GLY A 230 15.77 4.76 1.90
C GLY A 230 15.38 5.77 2.98
N TYR A 231 15.97 6.96 2.93
CA TYR A 231 15.68 8.16 3.71
C TYR A 231 15.88 9.37 2.79
N ASN A 232 15.64 10.58 3.26
CA ASN A 232 15.99 11.80 2.51
C ASN A 232 17.53 12.02 2.41
N GLY A 233 18.32 11.07 2.91
CA GLY A 233 19.76 10.96 2.73
C GLY A 233 20.34 9.83 3.62
N SER A 234 21.29 9.07 3.09
CA SER A 234 22.49 8.52 3.75
C SER A 234 23.21 7.60 2.77
#